data_AF-A0A9X6GBR7-F1
#
_entry.id   AF-A0A9X6GBR7-F1
#
_cell.length_a   1.000
_cell.length_b   1.000
_cell.length_c   1.000
_cell.angle_alpha   90.00
_cell.angle_beta   90.00
_cell.angle_gamma   90.00
#
_symmetry.space_group_name_H-M   'P 1'
#
loop_
_entity.id
_entity.type
_entity.pdbx_description
1 polymer ?
#
loop_
_entity_poly.entity_id
_entity_poly.type
_entity_poly.pdbx_seq_one_letter_code
_entity_poly.pdbx_strand_id
1 'polypeptide(L)'
;PMRYKSGKNAGEIRTEKVVYYRPPNEADLAALEEAERRLMEHWDEWDAKGLIPTEAIPKGYNTNQPIMYGMTRWCEMFTPRQLLGHITLVEELNRLKPRILDELGEDRGRAVV
;
A
#
# COMPACT_ATOMS: atom_id res chain seq x y z
N PRO A 1 13.49 3.90 35.78
CA PRO A 1 13.60 3.20 34.49
C PRO A 1 13.39 1.68 34.62
N MET A 2 12.47 1.10 33.85
CA MET A 2 12.22 -0.35 33.87
C MET A 2 13.38 -1.08 33.18
N ARG A 3 13.92 -2.11 33.82
CA ARG A 3 15.02 -2.94 33.30
C ARG A 3 14.53 -4.34 32.97
N TYR A 4 15.16 -4.99 32.00
CA TYR A 4 14.88 -6.41 31.73
C TYR A 4 15.25 -7.25 32.96
N LYS A 5 14.31 -8.06 33.45
CA LYS A 5 14.49 -8.88 34.67
C LYS A 5 15.34 -10.14 34.43
N SER A 6 15.42 -10.62 33.20
CA SER A 6 16.12 -11.85 32.83
C SER A 6 16.41 -11.90 31.32
N GLY A 7 17.15 -12.91 30.87
CA GLY A 7 17.54 -13.09 29.47
C GLY A 7 18.88 -12.42 29.13
N LYS A 8 19.26 -12.45 27.84
CA LYS A 8 20.56 -11.93 27.37
C LYS A 8 20.77 -10.44 27.68
N ASN A 9 19.69 -9.69 27.87
CA ASN A 9 19.70 -8.24 28.11
C ASN A 9 19.37 -7.91 29.59
N ALA A 10 19.50 -8.87 30.51
CA ALA A 10 19.18 -8.67 31.92
C ALA A 10 19.97 -7.49 32.51
N GLY A 11 19.27 -6.57 33.16
CA GLY A 11 19.88 -5.35 33.71
C GLY A 11 19.97 -4.19 32.72
N GLU A 12 19.73 -4.38 31.42
CA GLU A 12 19.65 -3.27 30.45
C GLU A 12 18.36 -2.46 30.65
N ILE A 13 18.40 -1.17 30.29
CA ILE A 13 17.23 -0.29 30.35
C ILE A 13 16.30 -0.66 29.20
N ARG A 14 15.05 -1.00 29.51
CA ARG A 14 14.02 -1.23 28.51
C ARG A 14 13.61 0.11 27.91
N THR A 15 13.81 0.30 26.62
CA THR A 15 13.24 1.44 25.89
C THR A 15 11.73 1.31 25.86
N GLU A 16 11.03 2.37 26.27
CA GLU A 16 9.59 2.47 26.14
C GLU A 16 9.27 3.03 24.77
N LYS A 17 8.53 2.27 23.96
CA LYS A 17 8.04 2.76 22.69
C LYS A 17 6.89 3.73 22.97
N VAL A 18 7.15 5.02 22.82
CA VAL A 18 6.10 6.04 22.90
C VAL A 18 5.51 6.23 21.51
N VAL A 19 4.19 6.06 21.39
CA VAL A 19 3.41 6.39 20.19
C VAL A 19 2.67 7.68 20.46
N TYR A 20 2.77 8.65 19.55
CA TYR A 20 1.97 9.87 19.60
C TYR A 20 1.39 10.18 18.22
N TYR A 21 0.25 10.86 18.23
CA TYR A 21 -0.43 11.32 17.03
C TYR A 21 -0.26 12.83 16.93
N ARG A 22 -0.06 13.34 15.72
CA ARG A 22 0.00 14.78 15.43
C ARG A 22 -1.00 15.13 14.33
N PRO A 23 -1.52 16.37 14.31
CA PRO A 23 -2.20 16.86 13.12
C PRO A 23 -1.25 16.86 11.90
N PRO A 24 -1.81 16.81 10.68
CA PRO A 24 -1.03 16.96 9.46
C PRO A 24 -0.33 18.33 9.43
N ASN A 25 0.85 18.37 8.83
CA ASN A 25 1.62 19.59 8.58
C ASN A 25 1.66 19.89 7.08
N GLU A 26 2.26 21.02 6.70
CA GLU A 26 2.37 21.44 5.29
C GLU A 26 3.07 20.40 4.41
N ALA A 27 4.09 19.70 4.94
CA ALA A 27 4.78 18.66 4.19
C ALA A 27 3.88 17.45 3.92
N ASP A 28 2.98 17.08 4.84
CA ASP A 28 2.03 15.99 4.62
C ASP A 28 1.03 16.37 3.52
N LEU A 29 0.52 17.61 3.54
CA LEU A 29 -0.43 18.11 2.54
C LEU A 29 0.21 18.21 1.16
N ALA A 30 1.41 18.80 1.07
CA ALA A 30 2.18 18.88 -0.18
C ALA A 30 2.45 17.48 -0.76
N ALA A 31 2.70 16.49 0.11
CA ALA A 31 2.92 15.12 -0.33
C ALA A 31 1.63 14.36 -0.69
N LEU A 32 0.44 14.88 -0.39
CA LEU A 32 -0.83 14.40 -0.94
C LEU A 32 -1.04 14.97 -2.35
N GLU A 33 -0.85 16.28 -2.51
CA GLU A 33 -0.97 16.98 -3.80
C GLU A 33 0.01 16.41 -4.84
N GLU A 34 1.27 16.20 -4.45
CA GLU A 34 2.27 15.61 -5.34
C GLU A 34 1.92 14.17 -5.75
N ALA A 35 1.34 13.39 -4.84
CA ALA A 35 0.92 12.03 -5.14
C ALA A 35 -0.26 12.01 -6.13
N GLU A 36 -1.20 12.94 -5.99
CA GLU A 36 -2.30 13.12 -6.94
C GLU A 36 -1.80 13.58 -8.31
N ARG A 37 -0.90 14.56 -8.35
CA ARG A 37 -0.29 15.02 -9.60
C ARG A 37 0.38 13.87 -10.34
N ARG A 38 1.25 13.11 -9.66
CA ARG A 38 1.95 11.97 -10.26
C ARG A 38 1.01 10.86 -10.69
N LEU A 39 -0.05 10.60 -9.91
CA LEU A 39 -1.07 9.63 -10.28
C LEU A 39 -1.76 10.01 -11.59
N MET A 40 -2.10 11.29 -11.74
CA MET A 40 -2.77 11.76 -12.94
C MET A 40 -1.85 11.84 -14.17
N GLU A 41 -0.58 12.21 -13.99
CA GLU A 41 0.41 12.24 -15.06
C GLU A 41 0.62 10.88 -15.75
N HIS A 42 0.49 9.79 -14.99
CA HIS A 42 0.69 8.42 -15.48
C HIS A 42 -0.59 7.59 -15.60
N TRP A 43 -1.76 8.20 -15.42
CA TRP A 43 -3.04 7.49 -15.33
C TRP A 43 -3.27 6.58 -16.54
N ASP A 44 -3.21 7.14 -17.75
CA ASP A 44 -3.50 6.42 -18.99
C ASP A 44 -2.51 5.26 -19.23
N GLU A 45 -1.24 5.46 -18.88
CA GLU A 45 -0.20 4.45 -19.00
C GLU A 45 -0.48 3.26 -18.07
N TRP A 46 -0.80 3.53 -16.81
CA TRP A 46 -1.03 2.48 -15.82
C TRP A 46 -2.38 1.80 -16.00
N ASP A 47 -3.42 2.51 -16.44
CA ASP A 47 -4.71 1.91 -16.81
C ASP A 47 -4.55 0.99 -18.03
N ALA A 48 -3.81 1.41 -19.05
CA ALA A 48 -3.51 0.58 -20.22
C ALA A 48 -2.71 -0.70 -19.85
N LYS A 49 -1.87 -0.65 -18.81
CA LYS A 49 -1.18 -1.82 -18.25
C LYS A 49 -2.06 -2.67 -17.33
N GLY A 50 -3.29 -2.26 -17.03
CA GLY A 50 -4.20 -2.95 -16.10
C GLY A 50 -3.75 -2.88 -14.65
N LEU A 51 -2.98 -1.85 -14.27
CA LEU A 51 -2.48 -1.69 -12.90
C LEU A 51 -3.45 -0.91 -12.01
N ILE A 52 -4.35 -0.12 -12.60
CA ILE A 52 -5.38 0.61 -11.89
C ILE A 52 -6.66 -0.25 -11.88
N PRO A 53 -7.25 -0.54 -10.70
CA PRO A 53 -8.47 -1.35 -10.62
C PRO A 53 -9.69 -0.49 -10.98
N THR A 54 -9.82 -0.23 -12.28
CA THR A 54 -10.83 0.64 -12.89
C THR A 54 -12.18 -0.06 -13.08
N GLU A 55 -12.32 -1.32 -12.67
CA GLU A 55 -13.56 -2.07 -12.77
C GLU A 55 -14.65 -1.52 -11.84
N ALA A 56 -15.89 -1.60 -12.29
CA ALA A 56 -17.04 -1.24 -11.49
C ALA A 56 -17.20 -2.22 -10.30
N ILE A 57 -17.56 -1.68 -9.14
CA ILE A 57 -17.91 -2.48 -7.98
C ILE A 57 -19.21 -3.23 -8.28
N PRO A 58 -19.25 -4.57 -8.18
CA PRO A 58 -20.45 -5.34 -8.43
C PRO A 58 -21.49 -5.06 -7.34
N LYS A 59 -22.77 -5.02 -7.69
CA LYS A 59 -23.85 -4.89 -6.70
C LYS A 59 -23.98 -6.16 -5.87
N GLY A 60 -24.17 -6.02 -4.56
CA GLY A 60 -24.20 -7.17 -3.67
C GLY A 60 -24.30 -6.77 -2.19
N TYR A 61 -24.57 -7.76 -1.34
CA TYR A 61 -24.79 -7.53 0.09
C TYR A 61 -23.62 -6.79 0.77
N ASN A 62 -22.38 -7.11 0.41
CA ASN A 62 -21.16 -6.52 1.00
C ASN A 62 -20.60 -5.32 0.21
N THR A 63 -21.10 -5.06 -0.99
CA THR A 63 -20.53 -4.10 -1.95
C THR A 63 -21.48 -2.94 -2.25
N ASN A 64 -22.73 -3.03 -1.79
CA ASN A 64 -23.66 -1.92 -1.89
C ASN A 64 -23.27 -0.75 -0.99
N GLN A 65 -22.61 -0.96 0.15
CA GLN A 65 -22.23 0.14 1.03
C GLN A 65 -21.26 1.12 0.34
N PRO A 66 -20.13 0.68 -0.27
CA PRO A 66 -19.26 1.59 -1.03
C PRO A 66 -20.00 2.40 -2.10
N ILE A 67 -20.87 1.73 -2.87
CA ILE A 67 -21.67 2.35 -3.94
C ILE A 67 -22.59 3.44 -3.38
N MET A 68 -23.24 3.19 -2.24
CA MET A 68 -24.08 4.18 -1.56
C MET A 68 -23.30 5.41 -1.07
N TYR A 69 -22.00 5.25 -0.78
CA TYR A 69 -21.11 6.35 -0.43
C TYR A 69 -20.44 7.01 -1.65
N GLY A 70 -20.87 6.67 -2.87
CA GLY A 70 -20.40 7.30 -4.11
C GLY A 70 -19.18 6.63 -4.75
N MET A 71 -18.67 5.53 -4.17
CA MET A 71 -17.59 4.74 -4.79
C MET A 71 -18.20 3.70 -5.73
N THR A 72 -18.10 3.95 -7.02
CA THR A 72 -18.63 3.08 -8.09
C THR A 72 -17.56 2.16 -8.69
N ARG A 73 -16.27 2.48 -8.51
CA ARG A 73 -15.13 1.71 -9.01
C ARG A 73 -14.18 1.35 -7.88
N TRP A 74 -13.44 0.25 -8.02
CA TRP A 74 -12.52 -0.20 -6.97
C TRP A 74 -11.41 0.82 -6.66
N CYS A 75 -10.87 1.49 -7.68
CA CYS A 75 -9.85 2.52 -7.52
C CYS A 75 -10.30 3.71 -6.64
N GLU A 76 -11.61 3.97 -6.55
CA GLU A 76 -12.19 5.07 -5.76
C GLU A 76 -12.20 4.77 -4.25
N MET A 77 -11.88 3.53 -3.84
CA MET A 77 -11.74 3.17 -2.42
C MET A 77 -10.43 3.65 -1.78
N PHE A 78 -9.53 4.21 -2.58
CA PHE A 78 -8.20 4.62 -2.15
C PHE A 78 -8.02 6.13 -2.32
N THR A 79 -7.31 6.75 -1.39
CA THR A 79 -6.78 8.09 -1.62
C THR A 79 -5.76 8.06 -2.77
N PRO A 80 -5.53 9.16 -3.50
CA PRO A 80 -4.55 9.20 -4.60
C PRO A 80 -3.16 8.68 -4.18
N ARG A 81 -2.72 9.04 -2.98
CA ARG A 81 -1.46 8.56 -2.39
C ARG A 81 -1.44 7.06 -2.12
N GLN A 82 -2.52 6.50 -1.59
CA GLN A 82 -2.63 5.06 -1.41
C GLN A 82 -2.61 4.35 -2.76
N LEU A 83 -3.41 4.81 -3.73
CA LEU A 83 -3.49 4.19 -5.05
C LEU A 83 -2.13 4.20 -5.76
N LEU A 84 -1.43 5.34 -5.74
CA LEU A 84 -0.05 5.47 -6.26
C LEU A 84 0.90 4.45 -5.62
N GLY A 85 0.82 4.28 -4.29
CA GLY A 85 1.63 3.29 -3.57
C GLY A 85 1.34 1.85 -3.99
N HIS A 86 0.07 1.48 -4.14
CA HIS A 86 -0.33 0.13 -4.58
C HIS A 86 0.12 -0.14 -6.02
N ILE A 87 -0.07 0.83 -6.93
CA ILE A 87 0.39 0.71 -8.33
C ILE A 87 1.90 0.52 -8.39
N THR A 88 2.66 1.37 -7.67
CA THR A 88 4.12 1.27 -7.62
C THR A 88 4.57 -0.10 -7.10
N LEU A 89 3.93 -0.62 -6.05
CA LEU A 89 4.23 -1.93 -5.50
C LEU A 89 4.00 -3.05 -6.52
N VAL A 90 2.86 -3.04 -7.21
CA VAL A 90 2.50 -4.07 -8.20
C VAL A 90 3.42 -3.98 -9.43
N GLU A 91 3.72 -2.77 -9.90
CA GLU A 91 4.64 -2.55 -11.02
C GLU A 91 6.04 -3.12 -10.71
N GLU A 92 6.58 -2.80 -9.54
CA GLU A 92 7.89 -3.31 -9.11
C GLU A 92 7.87 -4.82 -8.87
N LEU A 93 6.78 -5.35 -8.29
CA LEU A 93 6.62 -6.80 -8.12
C LEU A 93 6.64 -7.49 -9.48
N ASN A 94 5.86 -7.01 -10.45
CA ASN A 94 5.81 -7.56 -11.81
C ASN A 94 7.18 -7.51 -12.49
N ARG A 95 7.97 -6.46 -12.26
CA ARG A 95 9.34 -6.34 -12.75
C ARG A 95 10.28 -7.37 -12.11
N LEU A 96 10.09 -7.69 -10.83
CA LEU A 96 10.92 -8.66 -10.08
C LEU A 96 10.49 -10.11 -10.29
N LYS A 97 9.24 -10.37 -10.69
CA LYS A 97 8.68 -11.73 -10.90
C LYS A 97 9.63 -12.68 -11.65
N PRO A 98 10.18 -12.33 -12.83
CA PRO A 98 11.05 -13.25 -13.56
C PRO A 98 12.29 -13.67 -12.76
N ARG A 99 12.89 -12.72 -12.02
CA ARG A 99 14.05 -12.99 -11.18
C ARG A 99 13.71 -13.85 -9.96
N ILE A 100 12.54 -13.61 -9.36
CA ILE A 100 12.07 -14.42 -8.22
C ILE A 100 11.82 -15.88 -8.66
N LEU A 101 11.23 -16.09 -9.84
CA LEU A 101 11.02 -17.41 -10.41
C LEU A 101 12.34 -18.13 -10.74
N ASP A 102 13.34 -17.40 -11.27
CA ASP A 102 14.67 -17.93 -11.57
C ASP A 102 15.43 -18.36 -10.30
N GLU A 103 15.44 -17.52 -9.26
CA GLU A 103 16.17 -17.79 -8.02
C GLU A 103 15.52 -18.89 -7.15
N LEU A 104 14.19 -19.01 -7.16
CA LEU A 104 13.45 -19.94 -6.28
C LEU A 104 12.97 -21.22 -6.98
N GLY A 105 13.02 -21.27 -8.32
CA GLY A 105 12.37 -22.28 -9.14
C GLY A 105 10.85 -22.11 -9.21
N GLU A 106 10.20 -22.80 -10.14
CA GLU A 106 8.77 -22.57 -10.43
C GLU A 106 7.85 -22.77 -9.23
N ASP A 107 7.96 -23.89 -8.51
CA ASP A 107 7.00 -24.23 -7.45
C ASP A 107 7.04 -23.23 -6.29
N ARG A 108 8.25 -22.89 -5.82
CA ARG A 108 8.41 -21.93 -4.71
C ARG A 108 8.23 -20.50 -5.16
N GLY A 109 8.72 -20.16 -6.36
CA GLY A 109 8.57 -18.84 -6.93
C GLY A 109 7.10 -18.45 -7.09
N ARG A 110 6.26 -19.32 -7.67
CA ARG A 110 4.80 -19.07 -7.80
C ARG A 110 4.06 -18.93 -6.47
N ALA A 111 4.60 -19.46 -5.37
CA ALA A 111 4.01 -19.26 -4.05
C ALA A 111 4.32 -17.87 -3.46
N VAL A 112 5.35 -17.19 -3.97
CA VAL A 112 5.76 -15.86 -3.54
C VAL A 112 5.08 -14.75 -4.36
N VAL A 113 4.79 -14.99 -5.65
CA VAL A 113 4.35 -13.95 -6.60
C VAL A 113 3.04 -14.22 -7.34
#